data_AF-A0A7S0WEK7-F1
#
_entry.id   AF-A0A7S0WEK7-F1
#
_cell.length_a   1.000
_cell.length_b   1.000
_cell.length_c   1.000
_cell.angle_alpha   90.00
_cell.angle_beta   90.00
_cell.angle_gamma   90.00
#
_symmetry.space_group_name_H-M   'P 1'
#
loop_
_entity.id
_entity.type
_entity.pdbx_description
1 polymer ?
#
loop_
_entity_poly.entity_id
_entity_poly.type
_entity_poly.pdbx_seq_one_letter_code
_entity_poly.pdbx_strand_id
1 'polypeptide(L)'
;ALAGFGACYQLLKDGFEVTLVDAAEAPGGLSRGWRTPKGRAVEAGIKGFWYHYFNIYNLIEELGIEDPFTDWTQSAFWDPSGIQVEAPVLQDLPRLPAPLGTLVYTNQYFRRLPAADRLTALPLIPAMLSYDADAATYADYDRMTARQLFRDTPGVSPRLYDEFLEPMLLVLMFAGGTELSAAAALDVFYTYVLAHQPDFDVRWCKGSVSERIFQP
;
A
#
# COMPACT_ATOMS: atom_id res chain seq x y z
N ALA A 1 -20.13 -0.81 -0.59
CA ALA A 1 -18.64 -0.65 -0.55
C ALA A 1 -17.95 -1.84 -1.24
N LEU A 2 -16.67 -1.73 -1.66
CA LEU A 2 -15.94 -2.79 -2.42
C LEU A 2 -16.04 -4.19 -1.79
N ALA A 3 -15.83 -4.33 -0.48
CA ALA A 3 -15.93 -5.62 0.20
C ALA A 3 -17.33 -6.26 0.07
N GLY A 4 -18.39 -5.44 0.21
CA GLY A 4 -19.77 -5.90 0.02
C GLY A 4 -20.06 -6.31 -1.43
N PHE A 5 -19.51 -5.58 -2.40
CA PHE A 5 -19.60 -5.96 -3.82
C PHE A 5 -18.85 -7.27 -4.11
N GLY A 6 -17.63 -7.43 -3.61
CA GLY A 6 -16.85 -8.67 -3.80
C GLY A 6 -17.54 -9.89 -3.19
N ALA A 7 -18.05 -9.77 -1.95
CA ALA A 7 -18.80 -10.84 -1.31
C ALA A 7 -20.08 -11.18 -2.08
N CYS A 8 -20.85 -10.17 -2.49
CA CYS A 8 -22.06 -10.36 -3.29
C CYS A 8 -21.75 -11.05 -4.63
N TYR A 9 -20.70 -10.60 -5.34
CA TYR A 9 -20.29 -11.14 -6.61
C TYR A 9 -19.93 -12.63 -6.52
N GLN A 10 -19.15 -13.01 -5.50
CA GLN A 10 -18.78 -14.40 -5.28
C GLN A 10 -20.02 -15.27 -4.95
N LEU A 11 -20.90 -14.81 -4.07
CA LEU A 11 -22.13 -15.54 -3.72
C LEU A 11 -23.09 -15.72 -4.91
N LEU A 12 -23.21 -14.69 -5.77
CA LEU A 12 -24.00 -14.80 -7.01
C LEU A 12 -23.42 -15.85 -7.96
N LYS A 13 -22.09 -15.92 -8.09
CA LYS A 13 -21.40 -16.95 -8.90
C LYS A 13 -21.64 -18.37 -8.35
N ASP A 14 -21.75 -18.49 -7.04
CA ASP A 14 -22.02 -19.76 -6.36
C ASP A 14 -23.52 -20.14 -6.38
N GLY A 15 -24.37 -19.34 -7.04
CA GLY A 15 -25.79 -19.65 -7.27
C GLY A 15 -26.72 -19.23 -6.13
N PHE A 16 -26.25 -18.42 -5.19
CA PHE A 16 -27.09 -17.88 -4.12
C PHE A 16 -27.92 -16.68 -4.61
N GLU A 17 -29.12 -16.54 -4.06
CA GLU A 17 -29.90 -15.30 -4.19
C GLU A 17 -29.36 -14.28 -3.18
N VAL A 18 -28.91 -13.12 -3.67
CA VAL A 18 -28.25 -12.10 -2.84
C VAL A 18 -28.95 -10.76 -2.99
N THR A 19 -29.29 -10.15 -1.85
CA THR A 19 -29.76 -8.76 -1.79
C THR A 19 -28.65 -7.88 -1.21
N LEU A 20 -28.08 -7.00 -2.02
CA LEU A 20 -27.12 -6.00 -1.56
C LEU A 20 -27.85 -4.71 -1.16
N VAL A 21 -27.67 -4.29 0.09
CA VAL A 21 -28.22 -3.03 0.62
C VAL A 21 -27.07 -2.07 0.91
N ASP A 22 -27.09 -0.89 0.29
CA ASP A 22 -26.14 0.20 0.56
C ASP A 22 -26.94 1.42 1.08
N ALA A 23 -26.38 2.12 2.07
CA ALA A 23 -27.02 3.30 2.65
C ALA A 23 -26.87 4.53 1.74
N ALA A 24 -25.89 4.53 0.84
CA ALA A 24 -25.67 5.60 -0.12
C ALA A 24 -26.52 5.40 -1.38
N GLU A 25 -27.04 6.50 -1.92
CA GLU A 25 -27.73 6.51 -3.23
C GLU A 25 -26.82 6.02 -4.37
N ALA A 26 -25.54 6.37 -4.31
CA ALA A 26 -24.50 5.85 -5.20
C ALA A 26 -23.57 4.91 -4.41
N PRO A 27 -23.67 3.59 -4.62
CA PRO A 27 -22.89 2.62 -3.86
C PRO A 27 -21.42 2.63 -4.27
N GLY A 28 -20.54 2.22 -3.35
CA GLY A 28 -19.09 2.22 -3.58
C GLY A 28 -18.25 2.53 -2.33
N GLY A 29 -18.87 3.06 -1.28
CA GLY A 29 -18.17 3.45 -0.05
C GLY A 29 -17.05 4.46 -0.33
N LEU A 30 -15.86 4.23 0.21
CA LEU A 30 -14.68 5.11 0.00
C LEU A 30 -14.19 5.15 -1.47
N SER A 31 -14.66 4.25 -2.32
CA SER A 31 -14.36 4.25 -3.77
C SER A 31 -15.38 5.03 -4.60
N ARG A 32 -16.35 5.69 -3.96
CA ARG A 32 -17.31 6.57 -4.64
C ARG A 32 -16.64 7.83 -5.19
N GLY A 33 -17.15 8.26 -6.34
CA GLY A 33 -16.90 9.53 -6.98
C GLY A 33 -18.20 10.21 -7.42
N TRP A 34 -18.08 11.49 -7.75
CA TRP A 34 -19.18 12.33 -8.25
C TRP A 34 -18.63 13.45 -9.14
N ARG A 35 -19.50 14.12 -9.89
CA ARG A 35 -19.11 15.31 -10.65
C ARG A 35 -19.54 16.59 -9.93
N THR A 36 -18.66 17.59 -9.95
CA THR A 36 -19.02 18.97 -9.56
C THR A 36 -20.03 19.57 -10.55
N PRO A 37 -20.73 20.66 -10.21
CA PRO A 37 -21.63 21.33 -11.16
C PRO A 37 -20.96 21.79 -12.46
N LYS A 38 -19.63 21.97 -12.46
CA LYS A 38 -18.83 22.31 -13.65
C LYS A 38 -18.29 21.07 -14.39
N GLY A 39 -18.77 19.87 -14.06
CA GLY A 39 -18.43 18.61 -14.73
C GLY A 39 -17.10 17.98 -14.32
N ARG A 40 -16.34 18.54 -13.36
CA ARG A 40 -15.08 17.91 -12.88
C ARG A 40 -15.39 16.69 -12.01
N ALA A 41 -14.73 15.56 -12.27
CA ALA A 41 -14.81 14.38 -11.42
C ALA A 41 -14.10 14.63 -10.07
N VAL A 42 -14.67 14.08 -9.01
CA VAL A 42 -14.17 14.13 -7.63
C VAL A 42 -14.31 12.75 -7.04
N GLU A 43 -13.34 12.34 -6.24
CA GLU A 43 -13.35 11.08 -5.50
C GLU A 43 -13.11 11.34 -4.02
N ALA A 44 -13.59 10.44 -3.15
CA ALA A 44 -13.40 10.57 -1.71
C ALA A 44 -11.93 10.44 -1.25
N GLY A 45 -11.03 10.02 -2.13
CA GLY A 45 -9.61 9.80 -1.84
C GLY A 45 -8.86 9.42 -3.11
N ILE A 46 -7.54 9.44 -3.06
CA ILE A 46 -6.67 9.02 -4.16
C ILE A 46 -6.39 7.51 -4.00
N LYS A 47 -6.58 6.72 -5.05
CA LYS A 47 -6.39 5.26 -5.00
C LYS A 47 -5.29 4.82 -5.96
N GLY A 48 -4.20 4.32 -5.39
CA GLY A 48 -3.22 3.54 -6.13
C GLY A 48 -3.70 2.10 -6.31
N PHE A 49 -3.24 1.47 -7.39
CA PHE A 49 -3.40 0.04 -7.63
C PHE A 49 -2.01 -0.56 -7.73
N TRP A 50 -1.64 -1.38 -6.73
CA TRP A 50 -0.28 -1.92 -6.63
C TRP A 50 -0.13 -3.22 -7.40
N TYR A 51 1.11 -3.60 -7.68
CA TYR A 51 1.43 -4.79 -8.46
C TYR A 51 0.77 -6.07 -7.97
N HIS A 52 0.76 -6.29 -6.65
CA HIS A 52 0.23 -7.51 -6.05
C HIS A 52 -1.30 -7.53 -5.89
N TYR A 53 -2.04 -6.52 -6.39
CA TYR A 53 -3.51 -6.46 -6.31
C TYR A 53 -4.20 -7.38 -7.35
N PHE A 54 -3.74 -8.64 -7.44
CA PHE A 54 -4.20 -9.63 -8.43
C PHE A 54 -5.71 -9.84 -8.39
N ASN A 55 -6.33 -9.80 -7.21
CA ASN A 55 -7.79 -9.95 -7.08
C ASN A 55 -8.56 -8.86 -7.84
N ILE A 56 -8.08 -7.62 -7.82
CA ILE A 56 -8.73 -6.51 -8.55
C ILE A 56 -8.50 -6.64 -10.05
N TYR A 57 -7.29 -7.02 -10.46
CA TYR A 57 -6.96 -7.19 -11.88
C TYR A 57 -7.73 -8.34 -12.52
N ASN A 58 -7.80 -9.49 -11.83
CA ASN A 58 -8.60 -10.62 -12.26
C ASN A 58 -10.09 -10.27 -12.35
N LEU A 59 -10.61 -9.49 -11.39
CA LEU A 59 -12.01 -9.05 -11.42
C LEU A 59 -12.31 -8.15 -12.62
N ILE A 60 -11.41 -7.23 -12.96
CA ILE A 60 -11.57 -6.34 -14.12
C ILE A 60 -11.58 -7.13 -15.42
N GLU A 61 -10.68 -8.11 -15.56
CA GLU A 61 -10.65 -9.02 -16.71
C GLU A 61 -11.92 -9.88 -16.78
N GLU A 62 -12.35 -10.47 -15.66
CA GLU A 62 -13.55 -11.31 -15.58
C GLU A 62 -14.82 -10.54 -15.97
N LEU A 63 -14.91 -9.26 -15.57
CA LEU A 63 -16.03 -8.38 -15.93
C LEU A 63 -15.95 -7.83 -17.36
N GLY A 64 -14.85 -8.10 -18.10
CA GLY A 64 -14.65 -7.60 -19.47
C GLY A 64 -14.47 -6.09 -19.56
N ILE A 65 -13.97 -5.45 -18.50
CA ILE A 65 -13.74 -4.00 -18.45
C ILE A 65 -12.44 -3.68 -19.22
N GLU A 66 -12.49 -2.72 -20.16
CA GLU A 66 -11.29 -2.24 -20.86
C GLU A 66 -10.28 -1.68 -19.85
N ASP A 67 -8.99 -2.05 -19.98
CA ASP A 67 -7.93 -1.72 -19.03
C ASP A 67 -8.00 -0.24 -18.57
N PRO A 68 -8.49 0.00 -17.34
CA PRO A 68 -8.76 1.34 -16.88
C PRO A 68 -7.50 2.02 -16.37
N PHE A 69 -6.34 1.35 -16.33
CA PHE A 69 -5.17 1.81 -15.62
C PHE A 69 -4.11 2.45 -16.52
N THR A 70 -3.31 3.36 -15.95
CA THR A 70 -2.08 3.87 -16.55
C THR A 70 -1.01 2.78 -16.62
N ASP A 71 0.08 3.08 -17.32
CA ASP A 71 1.34 2.36 -17.12
C ASP A 71 1.80 2.47 -15.65
N TRP A 72 2.70 1.58 -15.25
CA TRP A 72 3.33 1.62 -13.93
C TRP A 72 4.14 2.91 -13.76
N THR A 73 4.08 3.47 -12.56
CA THR A 73 4.63 4.80 -12.29
C THR A 73 5.80 4.74 -11.33
N GLN A 74 6.79 5.60 -11.57
CA GLN A 74 7.78 5.94 -10.55
C GLN A 74 7.09 6.61 -9.37
N SER A 75 7.60 6.37 -8.16
CA SER A 75 7.09 6.97 -6.94
C SER A 75 8.19 7.72 -6.21
N ALA A 76 7.80 8.74 -5.44
CA ALA A 76 8.74 9.57 -4.70
C ALA A 76 8.17 9.89 -3.33
N PHE A 77 9.03 9.77 -2.32
CA PHE A 77 8.72 10.21 -0.96
C PHE A 77 9.22 11.64 -0.76
N TRP A 78 8.31 12.50 -0.31
CA TRP A 78 8.56 13.91 -0.04
C TRP A 78 8.26 14.21 1.42
N ASP A 79 9.11 15.02 2.02
CA ASP A 79 8.85 15.65 3.31
C ASP A 79 8.95 17.19 3.16
N PRO A 80 8.72 17.99 4.22
CA PRO A 80 8.85 19.45 4.15
C PRO A 80 10.23 19.95 3.75
N SER A 81 11.26 19.11 3.86
CA SER A 81 12.63 19.44 3.47
C SER A 81 12.83 19.20 1.96
N GLY A 82 12.13 18.25 1.34
CA GLY A 82 12.08 17.98 -0.10
C GLY A 82 12.00 16.49 -0.43
N ILE A 83 12.45 16.09 -1.63
CA ILE A 83 12.53 14.66 -2.01
C ILE A 83 13.52 13.93 -1.09
N GLN A 84 13.04 12.87 -0.45
CA GLN A 84 13.82 11.94 0.37
C GLN A 84 14.40 10.81 -0.48
N VAL A 85 13.54 10.17 -1.28
CA VAL A 85 13.91 9.06 -2.17
C VAL A 85 12.90 8.94 -3.31
N GLU A 86 13.37 8.48 -4.46
CA GLU A 86 12.56 8.03 -5.59
C GLU A 86 12.69 6.51 -5.75
N ALA A 87 11.61 5.83 -6.11
CA ALA A 87 11.65 4.44 -6.53
C ALA A 87 11.43 4.37 -8.05
N PRO A 88 12.31 3.67 -8.78
CA PRO A 88 12.07 3.35 -10.18
C PRO A 88 10.89 2.39 -10.29
N VAL A 89 10.42 2.15 -11.51
CA VAL A 89 9.50 1.03 -11.79
C VAL A 89 10.31 -0.27 -11.65
N LEU A 90 10.08 -0.99 -10.56
CA LEU A 90 10.92 -2.11 -10.12
C LEU A 90 10.74 -3.36 -10.98
N GLN A 91 9.57 -3.52 -11.62
CA GLN A 91 9.33 -4.65 -12.54
C GLN A 91 10.11 -4.55 -13.86
N ASP A 92 10.53 -3.35 -14.25
CA ASP A 92 11.33 -3.12 -15.47
C ASP A 92 12.82 -3.48 -15.25
N LEU A 93 13.20 -3.77 -14.02
CA LEU A 93 14.57 -4.08 -13.63
C LEU A 93 14.79 -5.60 -13.49
N PRO A 94 16.03 -6.10 -13.69
CA PRO A 94 16.33 -7.52 -13.49
C PRO A 94 15.92 -7.99 -12.08
N ARG A 95 15.23 -9.13 -12.01
CA ARG A 95 14.75 -9.66 -10.73
C ARG A 95 15.90 -10.13 -9.85
N LEU A 96 15.96 -9.61 -8.62
CA LEU A 96 16.81 -10.11 -7.54
C LEU A 96 15.94 -10.78 -6.46
N PRO A 97 16.49 -11.66 -5.61
CA PRO A 97 15.77 -12.20 -4.47
C PRO A 97 15.21 -11.07 -3.61
N ALA A 98 13.92 -11.12 -3.25
CA ALA A 98 13.35 -10.12 -2.37
C ALA A 98 13.96 -10.26 -0.96
N PRO A 99 14.29 -9.16 -0.26
CA PRO A 99 14.07 -7.75 -0.63
C PRO A 99 15.25 -7.08 -1.37
N LEU A 100 16.27 -7.83 -1.79
CA LEU A 100 17.51 -7.28 -2.35
C LEU A 100 17.26 -6.39 -3.57
N GLY A 101 16.31 -6.74 -4.43
CA GLY A 101 15.91 -5.94 -5.59
C GLY A 101 15.50 -4.52 -5.19
N THR A 102 14.51 -4.43 -4.32
CA THR A 102 14.01 -3.16 -3.78
C THR A 102 15.13 -2.36 -3.12
N LEU A 103 15.95 -3.00 -2.27
CA LEU A 103 17.03 -2.31 -1.56
C LEU A 103 18.14 -1.81 -2.48
N VAL A 104 18.60 -2.64 -3.43
CA VAL A 104 19.70 -2.30 -4.35
C VAL A 104 19.27 -1.22 -5.33
N TYR A 105 18.11 -1.38 -5.96
CA TYR A 105 17.67 -0.47 -7.01
C TYR A 105 17.20 0.88 -6.46
N THR A 106 16.66 0.94 -5.24
CA THR A 106 16.30 2.23 -4.61
C THR A 106 17.50 2.94 -3.97
N ASN A 107 18.58 2.22 -3.63
CA ASN A 107 19.71 2.76 -2.86
C ASN A 107 20.31 4.06 -3.43
N GLN A 108 20.46 4.14 -4.75
CA GLN A 108 21.06 5.30 -5.43
C GLN A 108 20.14 6.52 -5.49
N TYR A 109 18.85 6.34 -5.25
CA TYR A 109 17.85 7.40 -5.33
C TYR A 109 17.58 8.07 -3.97
N PHE A 110 18.17 7.59 -2.88
CA PHE A 110 18.15 8.29 -1.60
C PHE A 110 18.96 9.58 -1.68
N ARG A 111 18.30 10.72 -1.47
CA ARG A 111 18.91 12.05 -1.60
C ARG A 111 19.38 12.63 -0.26
N ARG A 112 18.71 12.26 0.83
CA ARG A 112 18.88 12.90 2.15
C ARG A 112 19.18 11.93 3.28
N LEU A 113 18.61 10.73 3.25
CA LEU A 113 18.83 9.70 4.26
C LEU A 113 20.15 8.93 3.98
N PRO A 114 21.21 9.12 4.79
CA PRO A 114 22.50 8.50 4.57
C PRO A 114 22.44 6.97 4.63
N ALA A 115 23.36 6.30 3.94
CA ALA A 115 23.45 4.84 3.96
C ALA A 115 23.65 4.29 5.39
N ALA A 116 24.41 4.99 6.24
CA ALA A 116 24.62 4.58 7.64
C ALA A 116 23.30 4.52 8.42
N ASP A 117 22.42 5.52 8.27
CA ASP A 117 21.09 5.53 8.88
C ASP A 117 20.21 4.43 8.29
N ARG A 118 20.26 4.17 6.98
CA ARG A 118 19.48 3.09 6.34
C ARG A 118 19.90 1.70 6.81
N LEU A 119 21.20 1.47 7.03
CA LEU A 119 21.72 0.23 7.58
C LEU A 119 21.26 -0.01 9.02
N THR A 120 20.81 1.02 9.74
CA THR A 120 20.19 0.83 11.06
C THR A 120 18.81 0.18 11.00
N ALA A 121 18.26 -0.12 9.82
CA ALA A 121 17.06 -0.95 9.68
C ALA A 121 17.34 -2.44 9.95
N LEU A 122 18.60 -2.89 9.91
CA LEU A 122 18.96 -4.31 10.07
C LEU A 122 18.42 -4.96 11.36
N PRO A 123 18.41 -4.31 12.54
CA PRO A 123 17.82 -4.86 13.76
C PRO A 123 16.32 -5.15 13.66
N LEU A 124 15.61 -4.60 12.67
CA LEU A 124 14.17 -4.81 12.47
C LEU A 124 13.87 -6.08 11.66
N ILE A 125 14.87 -6.65 10.96
CA ILE A 125 14.70 -7.84 10.12
C ILE A 125 14.05 -9.01 10.87
N PRO A 126 14.45 -9.37 12.10
CA PRO A 126 13.80 -10.47 12.82
C PRO A 126 12.30 -10.23 12.99
N ALA A 127 11.88 -9.02 13.38
CA ALA A 127 10.47 -8.69 13.53
C ALA A 127 9.71 -8.80 12.20
N MET A 128 10.32 -8.30 11.11
CA MET A 128 9.73 -8.40 9.76
C MET A 128 9.54 -9.85 9.28
N LEU A 129 10.35 -10.79 9.76
CA LEU A 129 10.28 -12.20 9.36
C LEU A 129 9.43 -13.07 10.29
N SER A 130 9.15 -12.62 11.51
CA SER A 130 8.49 -13.45 12.53
C SER A 130 7.16 -12.93 13.03
N TYR A 131 6.73 -11.72 12.66
CA TYR A 131 5.56 -11.09 13.28
C TYR A 131 4.26 -11.88 13.12
N ASP A 132 4.10 -12.63 12.03
CA ASP A 132 2.92 -13.44 11.73
C ASP A 132 3.17 -14.95 11.88
N ALA A 133 4.31 -15.35 12.47
CA ALA A 133 4.71 -16.76 12.56
C ALA A 133 3.69 -17.64 13.28
N ASP A 134 3.04 -17.09 14.32
CA ASP A 134 1.90 -17.69 14.99
C ASP A 134 1.02 -16.62 15.67
N ALA A 135 -0.17 -17.04 16.11
CA ALA A 135 -1.14 -16.13 16.71
C ALA A 135 -0.67 -15.45 18.01
N ALA A 136 0.22 -16.09 18.77
CA ALA A 136 0.74 -15.51 20.01
C ALA A 136 1.76 -14.41 19.68
N THR A 137 2.67 -14.70 18.76
CA THR A 137 3.67 -13.74 18.26
C THR A 137 3.00 -12.53 17.61
N TYR A 138 2.00 -12.75 16.76
CA TYR A 138 1.21 -11.66 16.18
C TYR A 138 0.57 -10.78 17.27
N ALA A 139 -0.05 -11.40 18.28
CA ALA A 139 -0.69 -10.67 19.37
C ALA A 139 0.29 -9.82 20.20
N ASP A 140 1.56 -10.23 20.29
CA ASP A 140 2.59 -9.45 20.99
C ASP A 140 2.99 -8.20 20.18
N TYR A 141 3.15 -8.33 18.86
CA TYR A 141 3.37 -7.16 17.98
C TYR A 141 2.14 -6.27 17.86
N ASP A 142 0.93 -6.83 17.94
CA ASP A 142 -0.30 -6.05 17.85
C ASP A 142 -0.56 -5.19 19.11
N ARG A 143 -0.03 -5.61 20.27
CA ARG A 143 -0.07 -4.80 21.51
C ARG A 143 1.00 -3.73 21.59
N MET A 144 2.04 -3.84 20.76
CA MET A 144 3.14 -2.87 20.67
C MET A 144 2.76 -1.78 19.67
N THR A 145 3.11 -0.53 19.93
CA THR A 145 2.97 0.53 18.92
C THR A 145 4.08 0.42 17.87
N ALA A 146 3.79 0.80 16.62
CA ALA A 146 4.79 0.81 15.56
C ALA A 146 6.00 1.70 15.92
N ARG A 147 5.79 2.80 16.65
CA ARG A 147 6.88 3.64 17.17
C ARG A 147 7.78 2.87 18.13
N GLN A 148 7.22 2.12 19.07
CA GLN A 148 8.03 1.32 20.00
C GLN A 148 8.95 0.34 19.24
N LEU A 149 8.44 -0.30 18.19
CA LEU A 149 9.25 -1.18 17.36
C LEU A 149 10.29 -0.40 16.53
N PHE A 150 9.85 0.57 15.72
CA PHE A 150 10.68 1.19 14.69
C PHE A 150 11.55 2.34 15.19
N ARG A 151 11.28 2.91 16.37
CA ARG A 151 12.07 3.99 16.95
C ARG A 151 12.84 3.55 18.19
N ASP A 152 12.21 2.75 19.06
CA ASP A 152 12.79 2.46 20.37
C ASP A 152 13.64 1.17 20.38
N THR A 153 13.68 0.42 19.26
CA THR A 153 14.58 -0.74 19.10
C THR A 153 16.06 -0.30 19.15
N PRO A 154 16.89 -0.90 20.03
CA PRO A 154 18.30 -0.57 20.12
C PRO A 154 19.05 -0.70 18.79
N GLY A 155 19.79 0.35 18.43
CA GLY A 155 20.59 0.40 17.21
C GLY A 155 19.85 0.99 16.00
N VAL A 156 18.52 1.17 16.07
CA VAL A 156 17.77 1.88 15.02
C VAL A 156 18.00 3.38 15.15
N SER A 157 18.36 4.02 14.04
CA SER A 157 18.60 5.46 14.02
C SER A 157 17.28 6.21 14.20
N PRO A 158 17.23 7.21 15.10
CA PRO A 158 16.17 8.20 15.13
C PRO A 158 15.82 8.75 13.74
N ARG A 159 16.84 9.06 12.96
CA ARG A 159 16.67 9.67 11.64
C ARG A 159 15.98 8.75 10.64
N LEU A 160 16.26 7.45 10.70
CA LEU A 160 15.58 6.46 9.87
C LEU A 160 14.07 6.44 10.15
N TYR A 161 13.68 6.51 11.42
CA TYR A 161 12.26 6.56 11.78
C TYR A 161 11.61 7.87 11.33
N ASP A 162 12.18 9.03 11.71
CA ASP A 162 11.57 10.34 11.48
C ASP A 162 11.51 10.72 9.99
N GLU A 163 12.55 10.42 9.21
CA GLU A 163 12.65 10.86 7.80
C GLU A 163 12.13 9.82 6.80
N PHE A 164 11.86 8.57 7.20
CA PHE A 164 11.47 7.52 6.28
C PHE A 164 10.33 6.63 6.78
N LEU A 165 10.49 5.93 7.91
CA LEU A 165 9.48 4.96 8.35
C LEU A 165 8.16 5.61 8.75
N GLU A 166 8.17 6.68 9.55
CA GLU A 166 6.94 7.36 9.97
C GLU A 166 6.22 8.05 8.79
N PRO A 167 6.90 8.78 7.89
CA PRO A 167 6.28 9.28 6.66
C PRO A 167 5.64 8.18 5.81
N MET A 168 6.27 7.01 5.69
CA MET A 168 5.67 5.87 4.98
C MET A 168 4.38 5.39 5.64
N LEU A 169 4.34 5.30 6.97
CA LEU A 169 3.12 4.94 7.71
C LEU A 169 2.01 5.96 7.51
N LEU A 170 2.33 7.25 7.55
CA LEU A 170 1.36 8.32 7.31
C LEU A 170 0.75 8.25 5.91
N VAL A 171 1.53 7.88 4.89
CA VAL A 171 1.03 7.78 3.51
C VAL A 171 0.26 6.49 3.27
N LEU A 172 0.74 5.36 3.79
CA LEU A 172 0.15 4.04 3.51
C LEU A 172 -1.04 3.72 4.42
N MET A 173 -1.05 4.24 5.65
CA MET A 173 -2.03 3.90 6.69
C MET A 173 -2.78 5.11 7.26
N PHE A 174 -2.41 6.34 6.89
CA PHE A 174 -3.03 7.58 7.37
C PHE A 174 -2.96 7.79 8.89
N ALA A 175 -2.00 7.15 9.57
CA ALA A 175 -1.79 7.26 11.01
C ALA A 175 -0.30 7.15 11.37
N GLY A 176 0.10 7.79 12.49
CA GLY A 176 1.49 7.79 12.95
C GLY A 176 1.88 6.51 13.71
N GLY A 177 3.17 6.34 13.97
CA GLY A 177 3.65 5.14 14.66
C GLY A 177 3.17 5.01 16.11
N THR A 178 2.71 6.09 16.74
CA THR A 178 2.10 6.06 18.09
C THR A 178 0.66 5.54 18.09
N GLU A 179 -0.01 5.55 16.94
CA GLU A 179 -1.43 5.18 16.80
C GLU A 179 -1.59 3.78 16.18
N LEU A 180 -0.61 3.36 15.36
CA LEU A 180 -0.59 2.05 14.72
C LEU A 180 0.02 0.99 15.63
N SER A 181 -0.52 -0.22 15.58
CA SER A 181 0.16 -1.39 16.13
C SER A 181 1.39 -1.76 15.28
N ALA A 182 2.39 -2.38 15.90
CA ALA A 182 3.58 -2.81 15.21
C ALA A 182 3.26 -3.92 14.20
N ALA A 183 2.30 -4.80 14.51
CA ALA A 183 1.82 -5.83 13.58
C ALA A 183 1.26 -5.22 12.29
N ALA A 184 0.33 -4.25 12.39
CA ALA A 184 -0.25 -3.60 11.21
C ALA A 184 0.80 -2.87 10.36
N ALA A 185 1.77 -2.21 11.01
CA ALA A 185 2.83 -1.51 10.31
C ALA A 185 3.85 -2.47 9.66
N LEU A 186 4.18 -3.59 10.31
CA LEU A 186 5.02 -4.64 9.73
C LEU A 186 4.35 -5.28 8.51
N ASP A 187 3.04 -5.52 8.56
CA ASP A 187 2.27 -6.09 7.45
C ASP A 187 2.36 -5.22 6.19
N VAL A 188 2.24 -3.91 6.36
CA VAL A 188 2.44 -2.93 5.29
C VAL A 188 3.86 -2.99 4.73
N PHE A 189 4.89 -2.90 5.58
CA PHE A 189 6.27 -2.93 5.08
C PHE A 189 6.62 -4.26 4.43
N TYR A 190 6.15 -5.38 4.99
CA TYR A 190 6.35 -6.70 4.41
C TYR A 190 5.73 -6.77 3.02
N THR A 191 4.44 -6.44 2.91
CA THR A 191 3.67 -6.51 1.65
C THR A 191 4.26 -5.63 0.56
N TYR A 192 4.63 -4.39 0.88
CA TYR A 192 5.03 -3.41 -0.12
C TYR A 192 6.54 -3.39 -0.42
N VAL A 193 7.39 -3.82 0.52
CA VAL A 193 8.85 -3.68 0.40
C VAL A 193 9.55 -5.03 0.29
N LEU A 194 9.07 -6.05 1.02
CA LEU A 194 9.80 -7.30 1.21
C LEU A 194 9.30 -8.48 0.39
N ALA A 195 7.98 -8.61 0.19
CA ALA A 195 7.39 -9.83 -0.36
C ALA A 195 7.92 -10.10 -1.78
N HIS A 196 7.80 -9.14 -2.69
CA HIS A 196 8.38 -9.23 -4.02
C HIS A 196 8.90 -7.88 -4.52
N GLN A 197 9.95 -7.91 -5.35
CA GLN A 197 10.57 -6.72 -5.94
C GLN A 197 9.56 -5.71 -6.56
N PRO A 198 8.55 -6.12 -7.35
CA PRO A 198 7.64 -5.17 -7.97
C PRO A 198 6.49 -4.71 -7.07
N ASP A 199 6.36 -5.19 -5.82
CA ASP A 199 5.14 -4.97 -5.03
C ASP A 199 4.92 -3.50 -4.64
N PHE A 200 5.97 -2.68 -4.71
CA PHE A 200 5.88 -1.22 -4.54
C PHE A 200 5.44 -0.48 -5.81
N ASP A 201 5.46 -1.12 -6.97
CA ASP A 201 5.03 -0.49 -8.23
C ASP A 201 3.53 -0.21 -8.16
N VAL A 202 3.17 1.03 -8.50
CA VAL A 202 1.80 1.52 -8.45
C VAL A 202 1.39 2.07 -9.82
N ARG A 203 0.14 1.78 -10.19
CA ARG A 203 -0.55 2.40 -11.32
C ARG A 203 -1.84 3.06 -10.87
N TRP A 204 -2.39 3.93 -11.72
CA TRP A 204 -3.54 4.78 -11.39
C TRP A 204 -4.65 4.56 -12.39
N CYS A 205 -5.88 4.93 -12.05
CA CYS A 205 -7.00 4.90 -12.99
C CYS A 205 -6.91 6.07 -14.00
N LYS A 206 -7.14 5.81 -15.30
CA LYS A 206 -7.24 6.78 -16.41
C LYS A 206 -8.54 7.60 -16.34
N GLY A 207 -8.90 8.09 -15.16
CA GLY A 207 -10.20 8.68 -14.85
C GLY A 207 -10.59 8.39 -13.40
N SER A 208 -11.86 8.61 -13.05
CA SER A 208 -12.35 8.21 -11.73
C SER A 208 -12.56 6.70 -11.68
N VAL A 209 -12.29 6.07 -10.53
CA VAL A 209 -12.59 4.65 -10.28
C VAL A 209 -14.08 4.39 -10.45
N SER A 210 -14.93 5.34 -10.03
CA SER A 210 -16.38 5.21 -10.20
C SER A 210 -16.81 5.09 -11.66
N GLU A 211 -16.21 5.85 -12.57
CA GLU A 211 -16.62 5.87 -13.99
C GLU A 211 -15.87 4.87 -14.85
N ARG A 212 -14.76 4.30 -14.37
CA ARG A 212 -13.95 3.35 -15.16
C ARG A 212 -14.05 1.91 -14.65
N ILE A 213 -14.56 1.70 -13.44
CA ILE A 213 -14.65 0.36 -12.81
C ILE A 213 -16.06 0.07 -12.32
N PHE A 214 -16.72 1.01 -11.62
CA PHE A 214 -18.08 0.77 -11.11
C PHE A 214 -19.18 1.03 -12.15
N GLN A 215 -18.95 1.98 -13.06
CA GLN A 215 -19.84 2.35 -14.16
C GLN A 215 -19.02 2.53 -15.46
N PRO A 216 -18.31 1.46 -15.89
CA PRO A 216 -17.34 1.50 -16.99
C PRO A 216 -17.97 1.80 -18.37
#